data_AF-A0A8J5T1S4-F1
#
_entry.id   AF-A0A8J5T1S4-F1
#
_cell.length_a   1.000
_cell.length_b   1.000
_cell.length_c   1.000
_cell.angle_alpha   90.00
_cell.angle_beta   90.00
_cell.angle_gamma   90.00
#
_symmetry.space_group_name_H-M   'P 1'
#
loop_
_entity.id
_entity.type
_entity.pdbx_description
1 polymer ?
#
loop_
_entity_poly.entity_id
_entity_poly.type
_entity_poly.pdbx_seq_one_letter_code
_entity_poly.pdbx_strand_id
1 'polypeptide(L)'
;MVYQNRKGITRLSVWKKWSELAKGPDGRLSGSVCGQDPNYCKEPASVPPHEWPDDITRWPICRKRIAAVKKIHAAEHMACEVIGHPCCIGIHGECRITTREYCNFVRGYFHEEATLCSQVSCLNNVCGMIPFHNPDVPDQFYRLWTSLFIHAGVLHLLISVVLQYYLMRDVEKLAGPVRIGVIYIVSGIAGNLASAIFVPYRAEVGPSGSQFGLLACVFVEFINSWQMMRNPWRVLAKLVVMTLTFFLVGLLPWVDNYAHIFGFIFGFLLSYALLPFVSFGPYDKRRKVLLIWVCLVAVVVMLTALIILFYVTPIYECKICEYLNCIPLTRDFCAEQNINFNKKLDII
;
A
#
# COMPACT_ATOMS: atom_id res chain seq x y z
N MET A 1 -23.59 2.70 -6.24
CA MET A 1 -22.90 4.00 -6.17
C MET A 1 -23.90 5.08 -5.82
N VAL A 2 -23.52 6.00 -4.93
CA VAL A 2 -24.30 7.16 -4.48
C VAL A 2 -23.99 8.35 -5.40
N TYR A 3 -25.01 9.12 -5.75
CA TYR A 3 -24.88 10.55 -6.03
C TYR A 3 -26.07 11.30 -5.40
N GLN A 4 -25.76 12.30 -4.58
CA GLN A 4 -26.62 13.42 -4.19
C GLN A 4 -26.38 14.52 -5.25
N ASN A 5 -27.29 15.42 -5.69
CA ASN A 5 -28.46 16.00 -5.07
C ASN A 5 -29.23 16.80 -6.14
N ARG A 6 -30.55 16.58 -6.32
CA ARG A 6 -31.60 17.61 -6.42
C ARG A 6 -32.96 16.93 -6.61
N LYS A 7 -33.84 17.09 -5.61
CA LYS A 7 -35.24 16.59 -5.50
C LYS A 7 -35.42 15.10 -5.18
N GLY A 8 -35.09 14.73 -3.93
CA GLY A 8 -36.02 14.00 -3.05
C GLY A 8 -36.20 12.48 -3.18
N ILE A 9 -36.02 11.82 -4.33
CA ILE A 9 -36.04 10.35 -4.42
C ILE A 9 -35.09 9.90 -5.55
N THR A 10 -33.93 9.34 -5.21
CA THR A 10 -32.99 8.79 -6.19
C THR A 10 -33.40 7.34 -6.50
N ARG A 11 -33.94 7.05 -7.70
CA ARG A 11 -34.23 5.67 -8.14
C ARG A 11 -32.98 5.06 -8.76
N LEU A 12 -32.36 4.11 -8.06
CA LEU A 12 -31.16 3.39 -8.53
C LEU A 12 -31.46 2.44 -9.70
N SER A 13 -32.68 1.90 -9.75
CA SER A 13 -33.16 1.07 -10.85
C SER A 13 -34.69 1.10 -10.89
N VAL A 14 -35.26 0.85 -12.07
CA VAL A 14 -36.70 0.67 -12.26
C VAL A 14 -36.93 -0.79 -12.62
N TRP A 15 -37.67 -1.50 -11.78
CA TRP A 15 -37.99 -2.89 -12.04
C TRP A 15 -39.10 -3.00 -13.08
N LYS A 16 -38.90 -3.82 -14.11
CA LYS A 16 -39.88 -4.06 -15.17
C LYS A 16 -40.25 -5.53 -15.20
N LYS A 17 -41.56 -5.81 -15.23
CA LYS A 17 -42.09 -7.13 -15.56
C LYS A 17 -42.37 -7.15 -17.05
N TRP A 18 -41.70 -8.05 -17.75
CA TRP A 18 -41.89 -8.28 -19.17
C TRP A 18 -42.99 -9.32 -19.38
N SER A 19 -43.63 -9.28 -20.55
CA SER A 19 -44.63 -10.29 -20.91
C SER A 19 -43.94 -11.51 -21.51
N GLU A 20 -44.59 -12.67 -21.45
CA GLU A 20 -44.16 -13.91 -22.13
C GLU A 20 -43.86 -13.69 -23.63
N LEU A 21 -44.57 -12.75 -24.25
CA LEU A 21 -44.44 -12.35 -25.66
C LEU A 21 -43.28 -11.38 -25.93
N ALA A 22 -42.78 -10.69 -24.92
CA ALA A 22 -41.74 -9.67 -25.04
C ALA A 22 -40.75 -9.78 -23.90
N LYS A 23 -39.99 -10.89 -23.88
CA LYS A 23 -39.00 -11.22 -22.85
C LYS A 23 -37.95 -10.12 -22.73
N GLY A 24 -37.49 -9.87 -21.50
CA GLY A 24 -36.40 -8.95 -21.21
C GLY A 24 -35.05 -9.47 -21.70
N PRO A 25 -33.97 -8.73 -21.40
CA PRO A 25 -32.60 -9.19 -21.65
C PRO A 25 -32.41 -10.62 -21.13
N ASP A 26 -31.68 -11.45 -21.88
CA ASP A 26 -31.39 -12.85 -21.56
C ASP A 26 -32.61 -13.75 -21.34
N GLY A 27 -33.76 -13.38 -21.92
CA GLY A 27 -34.99 -14.18 -21.87
C GLY A 27 -35.74 -14.08 -20.55
N ARG A 28 -35.38 -13.15 -19.68
CA ARG A 28 -35.98 -12.98 -18.36
C ARG A 28 -37.41 -12.43 -18.43
N LEU A 29 -38.29 -12.94 -17.57
CA LEU A 29 -39.66 -12.41 -17.42
C LEU A 29 -39.70 -11.19 -16.51
N SER A 30 -38.67 -10.97 -15.70
CA SER A 30 -38.62 -9.87 -14.75
C SER A 30 -37.19 -9.50 -14.33
N GLY A 31 -36.96 -8.24 -13.97
CA GLY A 31 -35.61 -7.76 -13.66
C GLY A 31 -35.50 -6.23 -13.49
N SER A 32 -34.40 -5.79 -12.89
CA SER A 32 -34.10 -4.37 -12.69
C SER A 32 -33.54 -3.75 -13.98
N VAL A 33 -34.13 -2.64 -14.42
CA VAL A 33 -33.63 -1.84 -15.54
C VAL A 33 -32.91 -0.62 -14.97
N CYS A 34 -31.67 -0.40 -15.36
CA CYS A 34 -30.92 0.81 -14.98
C CYS A 34 -31.67 2.04 -15.54
N GLY A 35 -31.91 3.06 -14.72
CA GLY A 35 -32.54 4.32 -15.18
C GLY A 35 -31.61 5.24 -15.98
N GLN A 36 -30.51 4.71 -16.53
CA GLN A 36 -29.53 5.44 -17.34
C GLN A 36 -29.51 4.87 -18.77
N ASP A 37 -28.79 5.56 -19.66
CA ASP A 37 -28.59 5.21 -21.07
C ASP A 37 -28.50 3.67 -21.27
N PRO A 38 -29.30 3.08 -22.18
CA PRO A 38 -29.31 1.64 -22.44
C PRO A 38 -27.93 1.03 -22.75
N ASN A 39 -26.96 1.84 -23.18
CA ASN A 39 -25.61 1.39 -23.43
C ASN A 39 -24.77 1.22 -22.16
N TYR A 40 -25.12 1.89 -21.06
CA TYR A 40 -24.43 1.75 -19.77
C TYR A 40 -24.68 0.37 -19.12
N CYS A 41 -25.83 -0.26 -19.39
CA CYS A 41 -26.12 -1.63 -18.95
C CYS A 41 -25.42 -2.70 -19.82
N LYS A 42 -24.76 -2.31 -20.91
CA LYS A 42 -24.03 -3.23 -21.82
C LYS A 42 -22.54 -3.32 -21.53
N GLU A 43 -22.01 -2.46 -20.66
CA GLU A 43 -20.65 -2.58 -20.14
C GLU A 43 -20.70 -3.46 -18.88
N PRO A 44 -20.23 -4.72 -18.94
CA PRO A 44 -20.28 -5.57 -17.76
C PRO A 44 -19.34 -5.02 -16.70
N ALA A 45 -19.83 -4.85 -15.48
CA ALA A 45 -18.95 -4.84 -14.32
C ALA A 45 -18.14 -6.15 -14.33
N SER A 46 -16.90 -6.13 -13.85
CA SER A 46 -15.98 -7.27 -13.80
C SER A 46 -16.51 -8.50 -13.02
N VAL A 47 -17.70 -8.39 -12.43
CA VAL A 47 -18.47 -9.46 -11.83
C VAL A 47 -19.94 -9.28 -12.27
N PRO A 48 -20.63 -10.34 -12.72
CA PRO A 48 -22.06 -10.24 -13.04
C PRO A 48 -22.85 -9.75 -11.82
N PRO A 49 -23.81 -8.83 -12.00
CA PRO A 49 -24.65 -8.36 -10.90
C PRO A 49 -25.37 -9.55 -10.26
N HIS A 50 -25.53 -9.53 -8.92
CA HIS A 50 -26.29 -10.57 -8.23
C HIS A 50 -27.73 -10.62 -8.77
N GLU A 51 -28.10 -11.72 -9.41
CA GLU A 51 -29.41 -11.88 -10.04
C GLU A 51 -30.38 -12.61 -9.10
N TRP A 52 -31.45 -11.93 -8.71
CA TRP A 52 -32.54 -12.57 -7.97
C TRP A 52 -33.29 -13.57 -8.86
N PRO A 53 -33.83 -14.67 -8.28
CA PRO A 53 -34.66 -15.62 -9.02
C PRO A 53 -35.90 -14.94 -9.60
N ASP A 54 -36.39 -15.41 -10.76
CA ASP A 54 -37.64 -14.91 -11.35
C ASP A 54 -38.88 -15.17 -10.47
N ASP A 55 -38.77 -16.12 -9.54
CA ASP A 55 -39.77 -16.35 -8.49
C ASP A 55 -39.63 -15.28 -7.39
N ILE A 56 -40.46 -14.24 -7.54
CA ILE A 56 -40.53 -13.06 -6.66
C ILE A 56 -40.85 -13.43 -5.20
N THR A 57 -41.44 -14.60 -4.95
CA THR A 57 -41.79 -15.04 -3.58
C THR A 57 -40.57 -15.44 -2.75
N ARG A 58 -39.43 -15.72 -3.39
CA ARG A 58 -38.17 -16.09 -2.74
C ARG A 58 -37.35 -14.88 -2.32
N TRP A 59 -37.85 -13.67 -2.59
CA TRP A 59 -37.13 -12.44 -2.33
C TRP A 59 -37.23 -12.05 -0.85
N PRO A 60 -36.21 -11.37 -0.31
CA PRO A 60 -36.24 -10.91 1.07
C PRO A 60 -37.44 -9.97 1.33
N ILE A 61 -38.20 -10.28 2.38
CA ILE A 61 -39.41 -9.54 2.77
C ILE A 61 -39.01 -8.24 3.47
N CYS A 62 -39.61 -7.14 3.03
CA CYS A 62 -39.40 -5.81 3.59
C CYS A 62 -39.84 -5.73 5.06
N ARG A 63 -38.95 -5.35 5.98
CA ARG A 63 -39.30 -5.17 7.41
C ARG A 63 -39.64 -3.73 7.81
N LYS A 64 -39.21 -2.70 7.06
CA LYS A 64 -39.53 -1.28 7.30
C LYS A 64 -40.19 -0.66 6.07
N ARG A 65 -41.39 -0.07 6.25
CA ARG A 65 -42.21 0.52 5.19
C ARG A 65 -41.86 2.00 4.98
N ILE A 66 -41.71 2.44 3.74
CA ILE A 66 -41.66 3.87 3.39
C ILE A 66 -43.11 4.38 3.18
N ALA A 67 -43.53 5.41 3.91
CA ALA A 67 -44.88 5.98 3.79
C ALA A 67 -45.21 6.50 2.37
N ALA A 68 -44.20 6.93 1.61
CA ALA A 68 -44.33 7.46 0.25
C ALA A 68 -44.75 6.43 -0.81
N VAL A 69 -44.67 5.12 -0.51
CA VAL A 69 -44.95 4.03 -1.47
C VAL A 69 -46.44 3.79 -1.66
N LYS A 70 -47.32 4.32 -0.79
CA LYS A 70 -48.78 4.24 -0.96
C LYS A 70 -49.30 4.78 -2.31
N LYS A 71 -48.50 5.55 -3.05
CA LYS A 71 -48.85 6.10 -4.37
C LYS A 71 -48.45 5.23 -5.57
N ILE A 72 -47.73 4.13 -5.37
CA ILE A 72 -47.28 3.25 -6.45
C ILE A 72 -47.86 1.88 -6.14
N HIS A 73 -48.64 1.28 -7.05
CA HIS A 73 -49.15 -0.09 -6.95
C HIS A 73 -48.03 -1.14 -7.07
N ALA A 74 -46.95 -0.97 -6.32
CA ALA A 74 -45.84 -1.91 -6.21
C ALA A 74 -46.10 -2.84 -5.03
N ALA A 75 -45.85 -4.14 -5.21
CA ALA A 75 -45.96 -5.14 -4.15
C ALA A 75 -45.01 -4.82 -2.98
N GLU A 76 -45.38 -5.19 -1.76
CA GLU A 76 -44.69 -4.74 -0.51
C GLU A 76 -43.19 -5.06 -0.45
N HIS A 77 -42.72 -6.08 -1.17
CA HIS A 77 -41.30 -6.45 -1.28
C HIS A 77 -40.51 -5.61 -2.31
N MET A 78 -41.17 -4.82 -3.16
CA MET A 78 -40.52 -4.01 -4.22
C MET A 78 -40.16 -2.59 -3.77
N ALA A 79 -40.45 -2.23 -2.52
CA ALA A 79 -40.34 -0.86 -2.06
C ALA A 79 -39.71 -0.78 -0.67
N CYS A 80 -38.44 -1.20 -0.60
CA CYS A 80 -37.66 -1.20 0.62
C CYS A 80 -36.63 -0.08 0.66
N GLU A 81 -36.53 0.56 1.81
CA GLU A 81 -35.34 1.31 2.18
C GLU A 81 -34.27 0.31 2.60
N VAL A 82 -33.28 0.09 1.72
CA VAL A 82 -32.09 -0.68 2.07
C VAL A 82 -31.12 0.27 2.74
N ILE A 83 -31.02 0.21 4.07
CA ILE A 83 -30.03 0.97 4.83
C ILE A 83 -28.73 0.16 4.80
N GLY A 84 -27.79 0.59 3.98
CA GLY A 84 -26.43 0.05 3.97
C GLY A 84 -25.63 0.63 5.12
N HIS A 85 -24.78 -0.19 5.73
CA HIS A 85 -23.85 0.24 6.77
C HIS A 85 -22.41 -0.07 6.35
N PRO A 86 -21.41 0.59 6.96
CA PRO A 86 -20.00 0.29 6.73
C PRO A 86 -19.67 -1.17 7.03
N CYS A 87 -19.07 -1.85 6.04
CA CYS A 87 -18.48 -3.17 6.19
C CYS A 87 -16.98 -3.07 5.92
N CYS A 88 -16.18 -3.52 6.88
CA CYS A 88 -14.74 -3.59 6.77
C CYS A 88 -14.34 -4.93 6.17
N ILE A 89 -13.74 -4.91 4.98
CA ILE A 89 -13.48 -6.09 4.16
C ILE A 89 -11.97 -6.25 3.96
N GLY A 90 -11.49 -7.49 4.05
CA GLY A 90 -10.13 -7.87 3.69
C GLY A 90 -9.04 -7.34 4.63
N ILE A 91 -7.80 -7.67 4.30
CA ILE A 91 -6.60 -7.33 5.10
C ILE A 91 -6.20 -5.85 5.00
N HIS A 92 -6.65 -5.15 3.96
CA HIS A 92 -6.38 -3.73 3.75
C HIS A 92 -7.33 -2.82 4.55
N GLY A 93 -8.32 -3.40 5.25
CA GLY A 93 -9.33 -2.62 5.96
C GLY A 93 -10.16 -1.75 5.02
N GLU A 94 -10.53 -2.28 3.85
CA GLU A 94 -11.36 -1.52 2.91
C GLU A 94 -12.76 -1.34 3.50
N CYS A 95 -13.23 -0.10 3.55
CA CYS A 95 -14.59 0.19 3.99
C CYS A 95 -15.54 0.28 2.80
N ARG A 96 -16.56 -0.56 2.80
CA ARG A 96 -17.64 -0.52 1.81
C ARG A 96 -19.00 -0.45 2.49
N ILE A 97 -19.79 0.56 2.16
CA ILE A 97 -21.18 0.65 2.62
C ILE A 97 -21.99 -0.42 1.87
N THR A 98 -22.50 -1.41 2.60
CA THR A 98 -23.18 -2.57 2.01
C THR A 98 -24.22 -3.15 2.98
N THR A 99 -24.94 -4.19 2.55
CA THR A 99 -25.90 -4.89 3.42
C THR A 99 -25.19 -5.91 4.31
N ARG A 100 -25.83 -6.31 5.40
CA ARG A 100 -25.29 -7.30 6.34
C ARG A 100 -25.00 -8.63 5.66
N GLU A 101 -25.87 -9.05 4.77
CA GLU A 101 -25.75 -10.32 4.04
C GLU A 101 -24.51 -10.32 3.15
N TYR A 102 -24.27 -9.23 2.42
CA TYR A 102 -23.08 -9.10 1.59
C TYR A 102 -21.81 -9.05 2.45
N CYS A 103 -21.82 -8.30 3.55
CA CYS A 103 -20.68 -8.21 4.45
C CYS A 103 -20.29 -9.58 5.04
N ASN A 104 -21.29 -10.36 5.48
CA ASN A 104 -21.10 -11.71 5.98
C ASN A 104 -20.56 -12.65 4.89
N PHE A 105 -21.07 -12.53 3.66
CA PHE A 105 -20.60 -13.32 2.51
C PHE A 105 -19.11 -13.11 2.23
N VAL A 106 -18.65 -11.86 2.24
CA VAL A 106 -17.23 -11.52 2.05
C VAL A 106 -16.37 -11.68 3.31
N ARG A 107 -16.95 -12.26 4.38
CA ARG A 107 -16.31 -12.41 5.71
C ARG A 107 -15.77 -11.09 6.27
N GLY A 108 -16.46 -9.99 6.00
CA GLY A 108 -16.14 -8.67 6.54
C GLY A 108 -16.75 -8.45 7.91
N TYR A 109 -16.31 -7.40 8.59
CA TYR A 109 -16.87 -6.95 9.87
C TYR A 109 -17.91 -5.85 9.62
N PHE A 110 -19.16 -6.09 10.00
CA PHE A 110 -20.27 -5.17 9.77
C PHE A 110 -20.49 -4.26 10.98
N HIS A 111 -20.46 -2.95 10.76
CA HIS A 111 -20.69 -1.95 11.79
C HIS A 111 -22.16 -1.51 11.82
N GLU A 112 -22.95 -2.01 12.78
CA GLU A 112 -24.36 -1.60 12.92
C GLU A 112 -24.50 -0.16 13.43
N GLU A 113 -23.52 0.28 14.22
CA GLU A 113 -23.47 1.55 14.93
C GLU A 113 -23.06 2.74 14.05
N ALA A 114 -22.53 2.48 12.86
CA ALA A 114 -22.03 3.50 11.93
C ALA A 114 -22.85 3.54 10.65
N THR A 115 -22.98 4.72 10.04
CA THR A 115 -23.68 4.92 8.75
C THR A 115 -22.72 5.30 7.62
N LEU A 116 -21.55 5.85 7.95
CA LEU A 116 -20.55 6.33 7.01
C LEU A 116 -19.21 5.64 7.25
N CYS A 117 -18.46 5.37 6.18
CA CYS A 117 -17.13 4.79 6.27
C CYS A 117 -16.12 5.68 7.02
N SER A 118 -16.36 6.99 7.08
CA SER A 118 -15.55 7.92 7.87
C SER A 118 -15.70 7.74 9.39
N GLN A 119 -16.72 7.00 9.85
CA GLN A 119 -16.98 6.78 11.27
C GLN A 119 -16.34 5.49 11.80
N VAL A 120 -15.75 4.66 10.92
CA VAL A 120 -15.19 3.36 11.29
C VAL A 120 -13.73 3.27 10.90
N SER A 121 -12.92 2.69 11.78
CA SER A 121 -11.52 2.40 11.49
C SER A 121 -11.35 0.92 11.17
N CYS A 122 -11.57 0.59 9.90
CA CYS A 122 -11.51 -0.80 9.44
C CYS A 122 -10.15 -1.45 9.67
N LEU A 123 -9.06 -0.69 9.54
CA LEU A 123 -7.71 -1.21 9.74
C LEU A 123 -7.44 -1.58 11.20
N ASN A 124 -7.99 -0.84 12.17
CA ASN A 124 -7.82 -1.16 13.59
C ASN A 124 -8.45 -2.51 13.95
N ASN A 125 -9.64 -2.78 13.41
CA ASN A 125 -10.39 -4.01 13.73
C ASN A 125 -9.81 -5.25 13.06
N VAL A 126 -9.21 -5.09 11.87
CA VAL A 126 -8.64 -6.20 11.11
C VAL A 126 -7.24 -6.56 11.62
N CYS A 127 -6.41 -5.57 11.96
CA CYS A 127 -5.00 -5.83 12.21
C CYS A 127 -4.61 -6.05 13.68
N GLY A 128 -5.55 -5.97 14.64
CA GLY A 128 -5.25 -6.18 16.07
C GLY A 128 -4.14 -5.27 16.60
N MET A 129 -3.98 -4.10 15.99
CA MET A 129 -2.92 -3.15 16.28
C MET A 129 -3.26 -2.29 17.50
N ILE A 130 -2.23 -1.76 18.17
CA ILE A 130 -2.41 -0.81 19.28
C ILE A 130 -3.26 0.36 18.76
N PRO A 131 -4.40 0.69 19.38
CA PRO A 131 -5.29 1.73 18.87
C PRO A 131 -4.58 3.09 18.86
N PHE A 132 -5.00 3.98 17.95
CA PHE A 132 -4.56 5.36 17.95
C PHE A 132 -4.96 6.02 19.28
N HIS A 133 -4.03 6.74 19.90
CA HIS A 133 -4.32 7.56 21.08
C HIS A 133 -5.02 8.86 20.65
N ASN A 134 -4.61 9.46 19.53
CA ASN A 134 -5.32 10.55 18.87
C ASN A 134 -5.67 10.17 17.42
N PRO A 135 -6.96 10.02 17.05
CA PRO A 135 -7.37 9.65 15.69
C PRO A 135 -6.91 10.63 14.60
N ASP A 136 -6.65 11.89 14.95
CA ASP A 136 -6.26 12.94 14.00
C ASP A 136 -4.73 12.99 13.77
N VAL A 137 -3.95 12.20 14.52
CA VAL A 137 -2.49 12.22 14.48
C VAL A 137 -1.95 10.80 14.21
N PRO A 138 -1.00 10.63 13.27
CA PRO A 138 -0.37 9.34 13.06
C PRO A 138 0.62 9.03 14.20
N ASP A 139 0.14 8.46 15.31
CA ASP A 139 0.89 8.22 16.54
C ASP A 139 1.46 6.78 16.70
N GLN A 140 1.22 5.92 15.72
CA GLN A 140 1.62 4.51 15.74
C GLN A 140 3.05 4.29 15.20
N PHE A 141 4.03 5.00 15.77
CA PHE A 141 5.44 4.94 15.35
C PHE A 141 6.06 3.54 15.39
N TYR A 142 5.56 2.67 16.28
CA TYR A 142 6.05 1.29 16.39
C TYR A 142 5.94 0.54 15.05
N ARG A 143 5.03 0.95 14.16
CA ARG A 143 4.83 0.35 12.84
C ARG A 143 6.07 0.43 11.97
N LEU A 144 6.86 1.51 12.07
CA LEU A 144 8.11 1.69 11.31
C LEU A 144 9.16 0.64 11.70
N TRP A 145 9.16 0.24 12.97
CA TRP A 145 10.06 -0.77 13.51
C TRP A 145 9.52 -2.18 13.27
N THR A 146 8.26 -2.44 13.59
CA THR A 146 7.69 -3.80 13.56
C THR A 146 7.59 -4.35 12.14
N SER A 147 7.37 -3.48 11.13
CA SER A 147 7.29 -3.89 9.74
C SER A 147 8.56 -4.59 9.24
N LEU A 148 9.73 -4.29 9.81
CA LEU A 148 11.00 -4.92 9.45
C LEU A 148 11.01 -6.44 9.71
N PHE A 149 10.18 -6.91 10.64
CA PHE A 149 10.12 -8.32 11.05
C PHE A 149 8.95 -9.08 10.41
N ILE A 150 8.00 -8.36 9.82
CA ILE A 150 6.81 -8.94 9.18
C ILE A 150 7.13 -9.23 7.72
N HIS A 151 6.61 -10.33 7.19
CA HIS A 151 6.79 -10.70 5.79
C HIS A 151 5.45 -11.06 5.16
N ALA A 152 5.30 -10.76 3.86
CA ALA A 152 4.06 -10.98 3.12
C ALA A 152 3.70 -12.47 2.95
N GLY A 153 4.69 -13.36 3.08
CA GLY A 153 4.49 -14.81 2.97
C GLY A 153 5.80 -15.59 3.13
N VAL A 154 5.70 -16.92 3.11
CA VAL A 154 6.84 -17.83 3.34
C VAL A 154 7.95 -17.66 2.31
N LEU A 155 7.59 -17.51 1.03
CA LEU A 155 8.58 -17.31 -0.03
C LEU A 155 9.34 -16.00 0.14
N HIS A 156 8.63 -14.91 0.46
CA HIS A 156 9.24 -13.61 0.74
C HIS A 156 10.20 -13.70 1.93
N LEU A 157 9.78 -14.33 3.04
CA LEU A 157 10.64 -14.58 4.19
C LEU A 157 11.92 -15.35 3.81
N LEU A 158 11.79 -16.43 3.04
CA LEU A 158 12.94 -17.26 2.65
C LEU A 158 13.94 -16.46 1.81
N ILE A 159 13.46 -15.72 0.80
CA ILE A 159 14.31 -14.87 -0.04
C ILE A 159 14.99 -13.80 0.81
N SER A 160 14.25 -13.12 1.69
CA SER A 160 14.79 -12.07 2.54
C SER A 160 15.87 -12.57 3.49
N VAL A 161 15.67 -13.73 4.12
CA VAL A 161 16.67 -14.33 5.02
C VAL A 161 17.91 -14.77 4.26
N VAL A 162 17.75 -15.36 3.07
CA VAL A 162 18.90 -15.78 2.23
C VAL A 162 19.71 -14.57 1.79
N LEU A 163 19.06 -13.53 1.26
CA LEU A 163 19.72 -12.29 0.84
C LEU A 163 20.43 -11.62 2.02
N GLN A 164 19.75 -11.52 3.16
CA GLN A 164 20.33 -10.99 4.38
C GLN A 164 21.54 -11.80 4.83
N TYR A 165 21.47 -13.13 4.82
CA TYR A 165 22.61 -13.98 5.19
C TYR A 165 23.83 -13.71 4.31
N TYR A 166 23.66 -13.63 2.98
CA TYR A 166 24.79 -13.39 2.08
C TYR A 166 25.39 -11.98 2.20
N LEU A 167 24.57 -10.95 2.40
CA LEU A 167 25.06 -9.57 2.54
C LEU A 167 25.61 -9.27 3.94
N MET A 168 24.99 -9.82 4.98
CA MET A 168 25.27 -9.48 6.38
C MET A 168 26.44 -10.26 6.95
N ARG A 169 26.57 -11.56 6.61
CA ARG A 169 27.49 -12.49 7.30
C ARG A 169 28.93 -12.00 7.36
N ASP A 170 29.46 -11.53 6.23
CA ASP A 170 30.87 -11.17 6.15
C ASP A 170 31.12 -9.78 6.77
N VAL A 171 30.20 -8.84 6.56
CA VAL A 171 30.25 -7.50 7.18
C VAL A 171 30.10 -7.58 8.71
N GLU A 172 29.23 -8.46 9.21
CA GLU A 172 29.03 -8.69 10.65
C GLU A 172 30.26 -9.30 11.32
N LYS A 173 30.93 -10.25 10.66
CA LYS A 173 32.19 -10.82 11.16
C LYS A 173 33.29 -9.77 11.29
N LEU A 174 33.33 -8.81 10.35
CA LEU A 174 34.37 -7.77 10.31
C LEU A 174 34.08 -6.62 11.27
N ALA A 175 32.84 -6.13 11.31
CA ALA A 175 32.47 -4.95 12.08
C ALA A 175 31.88 -5.26 13.46
N GLY A 176 31.42 -6.48 13.68
CA GLY A 176 30.74 -6.93 14.89
C GLY A 176 29.22 -6.72 14.86
N PRO A 177 28.46 -7.53 15.65
CA PRO A 177 27.00 -7.60 15.58
C PRO A 177 26.31 -6.30 15.98
N VAL A 178 26.82 -5.58 16.98
CA VAL A 178 26.18 -4.35 17.49
C VAL A 178 26.16 -3.26 16.42
N ARG A 179 27.27 -3.04 15.72
CA ARG A 179 27.39 -1.99 14.70
C ARG A 179 26.50 -2.29 13.51
N ILE A 180 26.52 -3.54 13.03
CA ILE A 180 25.67 -3.96 11.91
C ILE A 180 24.20 -3.96 12.30
N GLY A 181 23.85 -4.35 13.53
CA GLY A 181 22.49 -4.24 14.06
C GLY A 181 21.98 -2.79 14.03
N VAL A 182 22.79 -1.83 14.48
CA VAL A 182 22.42 -0.40 14.42
C VAL A 182 22.24 0.08 12.99
N ILE A 183 23.16 -0.25 12.07
CA ILE A 183 23.03 0.15 10.67
C ILE A 183 21.77 -0.45 10.05
N TYR A 184 21.53 -1.75 10.27
CA TYR A 184 20.39 -2.49 9.74
C TYR A 184 19.06 -1.89 10.20
N ILE A 185 18.91 -1.66 11.50
CA ILE A 185 17.68 -1.12 12.08
C ILE A 185 17.42 0.31 11.61
N VAL A 186 18.41 1.20 11.71
CA VAL A 186 18.20 2.63 11.43
C VAL A 186 17.96 2.86 9.93
N SER A 187 18.68 2.14 9.06
CA SER A 187 18.41 2.19 7.61
C SER A 187 17.01 1.68 7.27
N GLY A 188 16.56 0.60 7.93
CA GLY A 188 15.19 0.08 7.79
C GLY A 188 14.12 1.09 8.20
N ILE A 189 14.25 1.67 9.40
CA ILE A 189 13.28 2.67 9.89
C ILE A 189 13.24 3.89 8.97
N ALA A 190 14.41 4.39 8.54
CA ALA A 190 14.49 5.54 7.64
C ALA A 190 13.88 5.23 6.26
N GLY A 191 14.11 4.03 5.72
CA GLY A 191 13.48 3.53 4.50
C GLY A 191 11.96 3.46 4.62
N ASN A 192 11.46 2.84 5.69
CA ASN A 192 10.02 2.71 5.95
C ASN A 192 9.36 4.08 6.15
N LEU A 193 10.04 5.02 6.81
CA LEU A 193 9.54 6.39 6.96
C LEU A 193 9.46 7.11 5.61
N ALA A 194 10.46 6.94 4.74
CA ALA A 194 10.42 7.50 3.40
C ALA A 194 9.29 6.88 2.55
N SER A 195 9.14 5.56 2.58
CA SER A 195 8.01 4.86 1.94
C SER A 195 6.66 5.43 2.41
N ALA A 196 6.47 5.55 3.72
CA ALA A 196 5.23 6.08 4.30
C ALA A 196 4.93 7.54 3.89
N ILE A 197 5.95 8.33 3.54
CA ILE A 197 5.80 9.71 3.07
C ILE A 197 5.43 9.74 1.58
N PHE A 198 6.17 9.00 0.75
CA PHE A 198 6.04 9.11 -0.71
C PHE A 198 4.98 8.18 -1.30
N VAL A 199 4.59 7.14 -0.56
CA VAL A 199 3.65 6.09 -1.00
C VAL A 199 2.69 5.71 0.15
N PRO A 200 1.98 6.67 0.77
CA PRO A 200 1.27 6.50 2.05
C PRO A 200 0.12 5.46 2.02
N TYR A 201 -0.42 5.15 0.84
CA TYR A 201 -1.57 4.27 0.69
C TYR A 201 -1.19 2.81 0.36
N ARG A 202 0.10 2.46 0.44
CA ARG A 202 0.56 1.10 0.17
C ARG A 202 1.13 0.47 1.42
N ALA A 203 0.75 -0.78 1.65
CA ALA A 203 1.31 -1.57 2.73
C ALA A 203 2.64 -2.18 2.27
N GLU A 204 3.72 -1.85 2.98
CA GLU A 204 5.01 -2.50 2.84
C GLU A 204 5.32 -3.32 4.09
N VAL A 205 5.97 -4.47 3.89
CA VAL A 205 6.45 -5.34 4.97
C VAL A 205 7.82 -5.88 4.60
N GLY A 206 8.64 -6.15 5.61
CA GLY A 206 9.93 -6.80 5.47
C GLY A 206 11.10 -5.82 5.62
N PRO A 207 12.32 -6.36 5.70
CA PRO A 207 13.53 -5.58 5.97
C PRO A 207 14.20 -5.06 4.69
N SER A 208 13.43 -4.82 3.62
CA SER A 208 13.91 -4.37 2.31
C SER A 208 14.87 -3.16 2.43
N GLY A 209 14.44 -2.10 3.14
CA GLY A 209 15.25 -0.91 3.42
C GLY A 209 16.54 -1.24 4.18
N SER A 210 16.47 -2.13 5.17
CA SER A 210 17.64 -2.59 5.94
C SER A 210 18.64 -3.37 5.08
N GLN A 211 18.16 -4.20 4.16
CA GLN A 211 19.00 -4.97 3.24
C GLN A 211 19.74 -4.05 2.26
N PHE A 212 19.09 -3.00 1.75
CA PHE A 212 19.77 -1.97 0.96
C PHE A 212 20.76 -1.16 1.80
N GLY A 213 20.48 -0.96 3.09
CA GLY A 213 21.46 -0.43 4.04
C GLY A 213 22.71 -1.30 4.17
N LEU A 214 22.55 -2.62 4.25
CA LEU A 214 23.67 -3.57 4.23
C LEU A 214 24.42 -3.57 2.90
N LEU A 215 23.70 -3.44 1.78
CA LEU A 215 24.33 -3.29 0.47
C LEU A 215 25.23 -2.05 0.43
N ALA A 216 24.78 -0.93 1.02
CA ALA A 216 25.60 0.25 1.18
C ALA A 216 26.83 0.02 2.08
N CYS A 217 26.72 -0.79 3.15
CA CYS A 217 27.88 -1.21 3.95
C CYS A 217 28.95 -1.87 3.09
N VAL A 218 28.55 -2.80 2.22
CA VAL A 218 29.47 -3.51 1.32
C VAL A 218 30.16 -2.53 0.36
N PHE A 219 29.45 -1.51 -0.13
CA PHE A 219 30.05 -0.44 -0.92
C PHE A 219 31.10 0.36 -0.15
N VAL A 220 30.80 0.76 1.08
CA VAL A 220 31.74 1.53 1.91
C VAL A 220 32.97 0.70 2.26
N GLU A 221 32.80 -0.58 2.59
CA GLU A 221 33.89 -1.52 2.83
C GLU A 221 34.77 -1.67 1.59
N PHE A 222 34.16 -1.84 0.42
CA PHE A 222 34.85 -1.90 -0.86
C PHE A 222 35.67 -0.61 -1.13
N ILE A 223 35.09 0.57 -0.92
CA ILE A 223 35.78 1.86 -1.11
C ILE A 223 36.97 1.99 -0.16
N ASN A 224 36.79 1.61 1.11
CA ASN A 224 37.88 1.66 2.10
C ASN A 224 39.00 0.67 1.77
N SER A 225 38.66 -0.47 1.16
CA SER A 225 39.62 -1.51 0.77
C SER A 225 40.15 -1.36 -0.66
N TRP A 226 39.83 -0.27 -1.36
CA TRP A 226 40.14 -0.06 -2.78
C TRP A 226 41.61 -0.32 -3.12
N GLN A 227 42.53 0.21 -2.31
CA GLN A 227 43.98 0.13 -2.54
C GLN A 227 44.55 -1.28 -2.28
N MET A 228 43.83 -2.12 -1.53
CA MET A 228 44.26 -3.47 -1.17
C MET A 228 43.82 -4.53 -2.20
N MET A 229 42.92 -4.16 -3.12
CA MET A 229 42.37 -5.10 -4.09
C MET A 229 43.21 -5.16 -5.37
N ARG A 230 43.40 -6.39 -5.87
CA ARG A 230 44.14 -6.64 -7.12
C ARG A 230 43.46 -6.00 -8.34
N ASN A 231 42.14 -6.13 -8.46
CA ASN A 231 41.34 -5.64 -9.60
C ASN A 231 40.08 -4.86 -9.12
N PRO A 232 40.22 -3.64 -8.56
CA PRO A 232 39.12 -2.91 -7.93
C PRO A 232 38.00 -2.56 -8.92
N TRP A 233 38.34 -2.19 -10.16
CA TRP A 233 37.35 -1.85 -11.20
C TRP A 233 36.37 -2.98 -11.53
N ARG A 234 36.84 -4.24 -11.55
CA ARG A 234 35.97 -5.38 -11.82
C ARG A 234 34.99 -5.63 -10.68
N VAL A 235 35.42 -5.41 -9.44
CA VAL A 235 34.56 -5.55 -8.26
C VAL A 235 33.56 -4.40 -8.19
N LEU A 236 33.99 -3.16 -8.45
CA LEU A 236 33.09 -2.00 -8.57
C LEU A 236 32.01 -2.25 -9.63
N ALA A 237 32.41 -2.71 -10.83
CA ALA A 237 31.46 -3.00 -11.89
C ALA A 237 30.42 -4.05 -11.46
N LYS A 238 30.83 -5.12 -10.76
CA LYS A 238 29.91 -6.12 -10.22
C LYS A 238 28.95 -5.52 -9.19
N LEU A 239 29.45 -4.73 -8.24
CA LEU A 239 28.61 -4.10 -7.21
C LEU A 239 27.61 -3.11 -7.82
N VAL A 240 28.05 -2.29 -8.77
CA VAL A 240 27.19 -1.34 -9.48
C VAL A 240 26.12 -2.07 -10.29
N VAL A 241 26.51 -3.08 -11.08
CA VAL A 241 25.54 -3.89 -11.86
C VAL A 241 24.53 -4.56 -10.93
N MET A 242 24.97 -5.18 -9.85
CA MET A 242 24.09 -5.82 -8.87
C MET A 242 23.09 -4.82 -8.26
N THR A 243 23.57 -3.63 -7.88
CA THR A 243 22.73 -2.57 -7.29
C THR A 243 21.70 -2.06 -8.29
N LEU A 244 22.12 -1.80 -9.54
CA LEU A 244 21.22 -1.39 -10.61
C LEU A 244 20.18 -2.48 -10.89
N THR A 245 20.57 -3.75 -10.91
CA THR A 245 19.63 -4.87 -11.06
C THR A 245 18.60 -4.87 -9.93
N PHE A 246 18.99 -4.66 -8.67
CA PHE A 246 18.02 -4.61 -7.57
C PHE A 246 17.06 -3.43 -7.68
N PHE A 247 17.53 -2.24 -8.07
CA PHE A 247 16.63 -1.09 -8.32
C PHE A 247 15.72 -1.30 -9.53
N LEU A 248 16.20 -1.97 -10.59
CA LEU A 248 15.38 -2.34 -11.74
C LEU A 248 14.30 -3.36 -11.36
N VAL A 249 14.65 -4.38 -10.58
CA VAL A 249 13.68 -5.33 -9.99
C VAL A 249 12.71 -4.59 -9.07
N GLY A 250 13.16 -3.52 -8.41
CA GLY A 250 12.29 -2.68 -7.58
C GLY A 250 11.26 -1.86 -8.35
N LEU A 251 11.33 -1.79 -9.68
CA LEU A 251 10.27 -1.23 -10.52
C LEU A 251 9.13 -2.23 -10.80
N LEU A 252 9.24 -3.44 -10.27
CA LEU A 252 8.16 -4.43 -10.33
C LEU A 252 7.05 -4.06 -9.33
N PRO A 253 5.80 -4.50 -9.60
CA PRO A 253 4.71 -4.32 -8.67
C PRO A 253 5.05 -4.91 -7.30
N TRP A 254 4.52 -4.29 -6.26
CA TRP A 254 4.69 -4.66 -4.85
C TRP A 254 6.11 -4.46 -4.26
N VAL A 255 7.03 -3.85 -5.01
CA VAL A 255 8.36 -3.48 -4.49
C VAL A 255 8.44 -1.97 -4.26
N ASP A 256 9.11 -1.58 -3.17
CA ASP A 256 9.22 -0.18 -2.76
C ASP A 256 10.64 0.37 -2.96
N ASN A 257 10.83 1.17 -4.01
CA ASN A 257 12.09 1.82 -4.29
C ASN A 257 12.39 3.01 -3.36
N TYR A 258 11.39 3.65 -2.75
CA TYR A 258 11.65 4.69 -1.76
C TYR A 258 12.31 4.11 -0.52
N ALA A 259 11.80 2.98 -0.02
CA ALA A 259 12.42 2.26 1.09
C ALA A 259 13.85 1.82 0.74
N HIS A 260 14.07 1.31 -0.47
CA HIS A 260 15.39 0.90 -0.95
C HIS A 260 16.38 2.08 -1.06
N ILE A 261 15.98 3.19 -1.67
CA ILE A 261 16.84 4.36 -1.87
C ILE A 261 17.23 4.98 -0.52
N PHE A 262 16.25 5.26 0.34
CA PHE A 262 16.53 5.88 1.62
C PHE A 262 17.26 4.92 2.57
N GLY A 263 16.93 3.62 2.54
CA GLY A 263 17.69 2.58 3.23
C GLY A 263 19.15 2.56 2.81
N PHE A 264 19.43 2.62 1.50
CA PHE A 264 20.79 2.70 0.97
C PHE A 264 21.52 3.98 1.41
N ILE A 265 20.88 5.15 1.31
CA ILE A 265 21.50 6.44 1.69
C ILE A 265 21.85 6.45 3.18
N PHE A 266 20.90 6.09 4.05
CA PHE A 266 21.15 6.03 5.49
C PHE A 266 22.19 4.97 5.84
N GLY A 267 22.13 3.79 5.21
CA GLY A 267 23.14 2.74 5.37
C GLY A 267 24.52 3.20 4.96
N PHE A 268 24.67 3.95 3.87
CA PHE A 268 25.94 4.49 3.38
C PHE A 268 26.55 5.48 4.38
N LEU A 269 25.76 6.43 4.87
CA LEU A 269 26.20 7.42 5.85
C LEU A 269 26.57 6.76 7.20
N LEU A 270 25.71 5.86 7.70
CA LEU A 270 25.97 5.14 8.95
C LEU A 270 27.18 4.21 8.83
N SER A 271 27.41 3.61 7.67
CA SER A 271 28.59 2.77 7.42
C SER A 271 29.88 3.56 7.54
N TYR A 272 29.96 4.77 6.97
CA TYR A 272 31.12 5.64 7.15
C TYR A 272 31.31 6.10 8.59
N ALA A 273 30.22 6.27 9.35
CA ALA A 273 30.28 6.67 10.75
C ALA A 273 30.69 5.52 11.69
N LEU A 274 30.23 4.29 11.43
CA LEU A 274 30.29 3.20 12.41
C LEU A 274 31.29 2.08 12.04
N LEU A 275 31.58 1.84 10.77
CA LEU A 275 32.47 0.74 10.38
C LEU A 275 33.92 1.00 10.86
N PRO A 276 34.66 -0.04 11.27
CA PRO A 276 36.06 0.10 11.63
C PRO A 276 36.89 0.47 10.40
N PHE A 277 37.82 1.42 10.55
CA PHE A 277 38.73 1.85 9.48
C PHE A 277 40.19 1.73 9.92
N VAL A 278 41.06 1.40 8.97
CA VAL A 278 42.51 1.40 9.12
C VAL A 278 43.01 2.81 8.78
N SER A 279 43.64 3.51 9.74
CA SER A 279 44.19 4.86 9.54
C SER A 279 45.72 4.83 9.53
N PHE A 280 46.33 5.48 8.54
CA PHE A 280 47.79 5.62 8.45
C PHE A 280 48.22 7.03 8.87
N GLY A 281 48.44 7.21 10.18
CA GLY A 281 48.98 8.44 10.77
C GLY A 281 47.97 9.45 11.35
N PRO A 282 48.45 10.52 12.00
CA PRO A 282 47.60 11.45 12.77
C PRO A 282 46.73 12.38 11.91
N TYR A 283 47.17 12.73 10.69
CA TYR A 283 46.39 13.55 9.76
C TYR A 283 45.17 12.78 9.22
N ASP A 284 45.38 11.51 8.85
CA ASP A 284 44.32 10.62 8.40
C ASP A 284 43.27 10.39 9.51
N LYS A 285 43.73 10.22 10.77
CA LYS A 285 42.84 10.13 11.93
C LYS A 285 41.91 11.34 12.08
N ARG A 286 42.43 12.58 11.98
CA ARG A 286 41.61 13.80 12.10
C ARG A 286 40.56 13.90 10.99
N ARG A 287 40.96 13.62 9.74
CA ARG A 287 40.06 13.64 8.58
C ARG A 287 38.94 12.60 8.73
N LYS A 288 39.25 11.41 9.23
CA LYS A 288 38.26 10.35 9.47
C LYS A 288 37.30 10.71 10.59
N VAL A 289 37.79 11.27 11.70
CA VAL A 289 36.91 11.76 12.79
C VAL A 289 35.97 12.85 12.29
N LEU A 290 36.46 13.79 11.48
CA LEU A 290 35.62 14.81 10.84
C LEU A 290 34.54 14.16 9.97
N LEU A 291 34.92 13.18 9.13
CA LEU A 291 33.99 12.46 8.27
C LEU A 291 32.88 11.76 9.08
N ILE A 292 33.23 11.11 10.19
CA ILE A 292 32.26 10.46 11.09
C ILE A 292 31.24 11.49 11.59
N TRP A 293 31.70 12.63 12.11
CA TRP A 293 30.81 13.68 12.60
C TRP A 293 29.92 14.24 11.50
N VAL A 294 30.48 14.49 10.30
CA VAL A 294 29.69 14.96 9.15
C VAL A 294 28.62 13.95 8.78
N CYS A 295 28.94 12.65 8.72
CA CYS A 295 27.97 11.61 8.41
C CYS A 295 26.90 11.47 9.49
N LEU A 296 27.26 11.53 10.78
CA LEU A 296 26.28 11.48 11.88
C LEU A 296 25.35 12.68 11.87
N VAL A 297 25.88 13.89 11.67
CA VAL A 297 25.07 15.11 11.55
C VAL A 297 24.15 15.01 10.34
N ALA A 298 24.64 14.54 9.19
CA ALA A 298 23.82 14.35 7.99
C ALA A 298 22.67 13.36 8.23
N VAL A 299 22.92 12.24 8.92
CA VAL A 299 21.87 11.27 9.29
C VAL A 299 20.81 11.92 10.17
N VAL A 300 21.20 12.67 11.19
CA VAL A 300 20.26 13.35 12.09
C VAL A 300 19.45 14.39 11.32
N VAL A 301 20.10 15.24 10.51
CA VAL A 301 19.42 16.25 9.70
C VAL A 301 18.44 15.60 8.73
N MET A 302 18.84 14.56 8.02
CA MET A 302 17.94 13.86 7.09
C MET A 302 16.77 13.18 7.81
N LEU A 303 17.00 12.54 8.96
CA LEU A 303 15.94 11.88 9.72
C LEU A 303 14.94 12.91 10.26
N THR A 304 15.44 14.02 10.80
CA THR A 304 14.57 15.12 11.28
C THR A 304 13.77 15.74 10.13
N ALA A 305 14.37 15.92 8.95
CA ALA A 305 13.68 16.40 7.77
C ALA A 305 12.56 15.44 7.34
N LEU A 306 12.79 14.12 7.34
CA LEU A 306 11.75 13.13 7.05
C LEU A 306 10.62 13.15 8.08
N ILE A 307 10.95 13.26 9.38
CA ILE A 307 9.93 13.36 10.43
C ILE A 307 9.09 14.64 10.25
N ILE A 308 9.73 15.78 9.99
CA ILE A 308 9.02 17.05 9.71
C ILE A 308 8.13 16.89 8.47
N LEU A 309 8.65 16.27 7.40
CA LEU A 309 7.92 16.04 6.18
C LEU A 309 6.68 15.16 6.41
N PHE A 310 6.79 14.14 7.26
CA PHE A 310 5.68 13.25 7.60
C PHE A 310 4.60 13.93 8.46
N TYR A 311 4.98 14.71 9.49
CA TYR A 311 4.02 15.30 10.44
C TYR A 311 3.49 16.67 10.05
N VAL A 312 4.30 17.49 9.38
CA VAL A 312 4.00 18.90 9.13
C VAL A 312 3.57 19.15 7.69
N THR A 313 4.25 18.52 6.72
CA THR A 313 4.00 18.74 5.29
C THR A 313 3.80 17.43 4.52
N PRO A 314 2.79 16.63 4.89
CA PRO A 314 2.55 15.34 4.24
C PRO A 314 2.25 15.49 2.74
N ILE A 315 2.97 14.73 1.92
CA ILE A 315 2.82 14.73 0.47
C ILE A 315 1.74 13.71 0.08
N TYR A 316 0.47 14.13 0.09
CA TYR A 316 -0.64 13.22 -0.23
C TYR A 316 -0.85 12.98 -1.73
N GLU A 317 -0.35 13.87 -2.60
CA GLU A 317 -0.59 13.81 -4.05
C GLU A 317 0.70 14.05 -4.84
N CYS A 318 1.54 13.02 -4.97
CA CYS A 318 2.70 13.06 -5.86
C CYS A 318 2.56 12.02 -6.99
N LYS A 319 1.92 12.42 -8.09
CA LYS A 319 1.74 11.54 -9.27
C LYS A 319 3.05 11.05 -9.87
N ILE A 320 4.11 11.86 -9.81
CA ILE A 320 5.44 11.48 -10.33
C ILE A 320 6.10 10.44 -9.41
N CYS A 321 5.81 10.48 -8.11
CA CYS A 321 6.43 9.59 -7.13
C CYS A 321 6.04 8.13 -7.36
N GLU A 322 4.81 7.88 -7.80
CA GLU A 322 4.32 6.53 -8.06
C GLU A 322 5.11 5.80 -9.17
N TYR A 323 5.63 6.54 -10.17
CA TYR A 323 6.43 5.97 -11.26
C TYR A 323 7.81 5.48 -10.82
N LEU A 324 8.30 5.93 -9.67
CA LEU A 324 9.57 5.48 -9.12
C LEU A 324 9.46 4.05 -8.56
N ASN A 325 8.26 3.61 -8.16
CA ASN A 325 8.00 2.25 -7.68
C ASN A 325 7.46 1.32 -8.76
N CYS A 326 6.81 1.83 -9.81
CA CYS A 326 6.36 0.97 -10.91
C CYS A 326 6.24 1.74 -12.22
N ILE A 327 6.90 1.20 -13.24
CA ILE A 327 6.73 1.68 -14.61
C ILE A 327 5.58 0.88 -15.23
N PRO A 328 4.50 1.53 -15.67
CA PRO A 328 3.36 0.82 -16.24
C PRO A 328 3.69 0.32 -17.65
N LEU A 329 4.35 -0.83 -17.73
CA LEU A 329 4.74 -1.48 -19.00
C LEU A 329 3.52 -2.03 -19.77
N THR A 330 2.47 -2.43 -19.05
CA THR A 330 1.16 -2.82 -19.61
C THR A 330 0.03 -2.14 -18.81
N ARG A 331 -1.19 -2.13 -19.36
CA ARG A 331 -2.36 -1.44 -18.75
C ARG A 331 -2.64 -1.89 -17.33
N ASP A 332 -2.44 -3.17 -17.04
CA ASP A 332 -2.79 -3.77 -15.75
C ASP A 332 -1.57 -3.99 -14.84
N PHE A 333 -0.34 -3.77 -15.34
CA PHE A 333 0.89 -4.09 -14.60
C PHE A 333 1.00 -3.36 -13.26
N CYS A 334 0.59 -2.09 -13.24
CA CYS A 334 0.55 -1.26 -12.04
C CYS A 334 -0.90 -0.88 -11.64
N ALA A 335 -1.91 -1.63 -12.10
CA ALA A 335 -3.32 -1.30 -11.83
C ALA A 335 -3.68 -1.48 -10.34
N GLU A 336 -3.12 -2.51 -9.68
CA GLU A 336 -3.22 -2.69 -8.21
C GLU A 336 -2.54 -1.56 -7.42
N GLN A 337 -1.72 -0.78 -8.11
CA GLN A 337 -0.99 0.37 -7.59
C GLN A 337 -1.69 1.71 -7.87
N ASN A 338 -2.91 1.69 -8.43
CA ASN A 338 -3.69 2.84 -8.92
C ASN A 338 -3.01 3.67 -10.03
N ILE A 339 -1.95 3.15 -10.65
CA ILE A 339 -1.25 3.80 -11.77
C ILE A 339 -1.89 3.30 -13.08
N ASN A 340 -2.99 3.94 -13.50
CA ASN A 340 -3.63 3.62 -14.78
C ASN A 340 -3.08 4.48 -15.92
N PHE A 341 -2.69 3.84 -17.03
CA PHE A 341 -2.29 4.53 -18.26
C PHE A 341 -3.49 5.30 -18.84
N ASN A 342 -3.35 6.64 -18.95
CA ASN A 342 -4.28 7.55 -19.61
C ASN A 342 -5.77 7.45 -19.23
N LYS A 343 -6.16 8.17 -18.16
CA LYS A 343 -7.53 8.70 -18.02
C LYS A 343 -7.86 9.85 -19.00
N LYS A 344 -7.02 10.06 -20.03
CA LYS A 344 -7.04 11.22 -20.94
C LYS A 344 -7.47 10.90 -22.37
N LEU A 345 -7.87 9.66 -22.67
CA LEU A 345 -8.35 9.24 -23.99
C LEU A 345 -9.77 8.65 -24.02
N ASP A 346 -10.56 8.85 -22.96
CA ASP A 346 -11.99 8.49 -22.92
C ASP A 346 -12.90 9.73 -22.92
N ILE A 347 -12.43 10.85 -23.50
CA ILE A 347 -13.24 12.01 -23.85
C ILE A 347 -12.99 12.35 -25.31
N ILE A 348 -13.45 11.48 -26.23
CA ILE A 348 -13.93 11.86 -27.57
C ILE A 348 -15.14 11.00 -27.86
#